data_AF-A0A7R9R045-F1
#
_entry.id   AF-A0A7R9R045-F1
#
_cell.length_a   1.000
_cell.length_b   1.000
_cell.length_c   1.000
_cell.angle_alpha   90.00
_cell.angle_beta   90.00
_cell.angle_gamma   90.00
#
_symmetry.space_group_name_H-M   'P 1'
#
loop_
_entity.id
_entity.type
_entity.pdbx_description
1 polymer ?
#
loop_
_entity_poly.entity_id
_entity_poly.type
_entity_poly.pdbx_seq_one_letter_code
_entity_poly.pdbx_strand_id
1 'polypeptide(L)'
;MPKQCNHMLKTKAAEPPRRCKLGAIEGSVKCSVHKGKAQSHTQGKGKEGKGGKTKAAKHYGVCTKTLLRWEEAGKIKVVRSPGGQRLYDLKSTLVDKEPFIYVRVSSYKQKNDLQRQEQYLLDKYPRHSIVKDIGSGLNFKRKGLLSLLEQSERGLVQEVVVASKDRLCRFGFDLLAWHFERHGVNLVVCNEEDKS
;
A
#
# COMPACT_ATOMS: atom_id res chain seq x y z
N MET A 1 18.54 -39.88 47.60
CA MET A 1 18.62 -39.98 46.13
C MET A 1 17.21 -40.08 45.56
N PRO A 2 16.79 -39.10 44.76
CA PRO A 2 16.39 -39.41 43.40
C PRO A 2 17.02 -38.44 42.39
N LYS A 3 17.30 -38.98 41.20
CA LYS A 3 17.99 -38.34 40.07
C LYS A 3 17.07 -37.30 39.42
N GLN A 4 17.48 -36.03 39.36
CA GLN A 4 16.85 -35.05 38.47
C GLN A 4 17.43 -35.21 37.06
N CYS A 5 16.55 -35.54 36.12
CA CYS A 5 16.84 -35.67 34.70
C CYS A 5 16.92 -34.27 34.07
N ASN A 6 18.04 -34.00 33.39
CA ASN A 6 18.26 -32.87 32.50
C ASN A 6 17.25 -32.89 31.33
N HIS A 7 16.58 -31.77 31.09
CA HIS A 7 16.11 -31.44 29.74
C HIS A 7 16.39 -29.96 29.44
N MET A 8 17.53 -29.74 28.77
CA MET A 8 17.91 -28.47 28.16
C MET A 8 16.92 -28.12 27.04
N LEU A 9 16.07 -27.13 27.26
CA LEU A 9 15.32 -26.47 26.21
C LEU A 9 16.30 -25.61 25.38
N LYS A 10 16.75 -26.15 24.24
CA LYS A 10 17.46 -25.39 23.20
C LYS A 10 16.44 -24.53 22.45
N THR A 11 16.30 -23.26 22.83
CA THR A 11 15.63 -22.25 22.00
C THR A 11 16.54 -21.87 20.84
N LYS A 12 16.16 -22.25 19.61
CA LYS A 12 16.79 -21.78 18.39
C LYS A 12 16.47 -20.29 18.22
N ALA A 13 17.47 -19.43 18.37
CA ALA A 13 17.40 -18.04 17.97
C ALA A 13 17.22 -17.96 16.45
N ALA A 14 16.19 -17.23 16.01
CA ALA A 14 15.95 -16.92 14.61
C ALA A 14 16.98 -15.89 14.12
N GLU A 15 17.68 -16.19 13.04
CA GLU A 15 18.60 -15.25 12.38
C GLU A 15 17.83 -14.07 11.77
N PRO A 16 18.35 -12.83 11.88
CA PRO A 16 17.74 -11.67 11.27
C PRO A 16 17.94 -11.68 9.74
N PRO A 17 16.94 -11.23 8.95
CA PRO A 17 17.08 -11.15 7.50
C PRO A 17 18.13 -10.12 7.08
N ARG A 18 18.85 -10.47 6.01
CA ARG A 18 20.05 -9.80 5.49
C ARG A 18 19.79 -8.34 5.13
N ARG A 19 20.65 -7.46 5.65
CA ARG A 19 20.76 -6.02 5.38
C ARG A 19 20.98 -5.77 3.88
N CYS A 20 19.95 -5.31 3.17
CA CYS A 20 20.12 -4.79 1.81
C CYS A 20 20.79 -3.41 1.89
N LYS A 21 21.91 -3.25 1.18
CA LYS A 21 22.66 -1.99 1.07
C LYS A 21 21.77 -0.95 0.38
N LEU A 22 21.51 0.17 1.05
CA LEU A 22 20.86 1.35 0.49
C LEU A 22 21.82 1.97 -0.53
N GLY A 23 21.50 1.81 -1.82
CA GLY A 23 22.04 2.66 -2.87
C GLY A 23 21.28 3.98 -2.88
N ALA A 24 22.03 5.08 -2.86
CA ALA A 24 21.49 6.42 -3.05
C ALA A 24 20.78 6.51 -4.41
N ILE A 25 19.55 7.00 -4.40
CA ILE A 25 18.83 7.42 -5.60
C ILE A 25 18.16 8.73 -5.25
N GLU A 26 18.77 9.81 -5.72
CA GLU A 26 18.16 11.13 -5.86
C GLU A 26 17.00 11.00 -6.86
N GLY A 27 15.82 11.50 -6.49
CA GLY A 27 14.63 11.39 -7.34
C GLY A 27 13.58 12.39 -6.90
N SER A 28 13.31 13.35 -7.79
CA SER A 28 12.42 14.48 -7.63
C SER A 28 11.01 14.13 -7.16
N VAL A 29 10.56 14.77 -6.08
CA VAL A 29 9.16 14.82 -5.64
C VAL A 29 8.33 15.51 -6.73
N LYS A 30 7.40 14.79 -7.36
CA LYS A 30 6.36 15.38 -8.20
C LYS A 30 5.05 15.43 -7.43
N CYS A 31 4.79 16.56 -6.77
CA CYS A 31 3.43 16.96 -6.44
C CYS A 31 2.67 17.18 -7.75
N SER A 32 1.67 16.33 -8.02
CA SER A 32 0.83 16.49 -9.21
C SER A 32 -0.42 17.26 -8.85
N VAL A 33 -0.40 18.56 -9.15
CA VAL A 33 -1.58 19.44 -9.16
C VAL A 33 -2.47 19.06 -10.35
N HIS A 34 -3.73 18.72 -10.10
CA HIS A 34 -4.71 18.47 -11.16
C HIS A 34 -5.06 19.76 -11.91
N LYS A 35 -4.65 19.85 -13.18
CA LYS A 35 -5.38 20.61 -14.21
C LYS A 35 -5.86 19.64 -15.28
N GLY A 36 -7.16 19.63 -15.51
CA GLY A 36 -7.82 18.78 -16.48
C GLY A 36 -7.38 19.09 -17.91
N LYS A 37 -7.27 18.03 -18.72
CA LYS A 37 -7.62 18.02 -20.14
C LYS A 37 -7.79 16.57 -20.58
N ALA A 38 -8.92 16.31 -21.24
CA ALA A 38 -9.19 15.10 -21.97
C ALA A 38 -8.16 14.95 -23.10
N GLN A 39 -7.48 13.80 -23.14
CA GLN A 39 -6.79 13.31 -24.33
C GLN A 39 -6.90 11.78 -24.37
N SER A 40 -7.68 11.31 -25.33
CA SER A 40 -7.62 9.95 -25.86
C SER A 40 -6.22 9.71 -26.42
N HIS A 41 -5.45 8.84 -25.78
CA HIS A 41 -4.17 8.38 -26.29
C HIS A 41 -4.13 6.85 -26.26
N THR A 42 -4.32 6.25 -27.44
CA THR A 42 -4.07 4.85 -27.73
C THR A 42 -2.54 4.64 -27.67
N GLN A 43 -2.04 3.91 -26.68
CA GLN A 43 -0.61 3.57 -26.61
C GLN A 43 -0.39 2.06 -26.36
N GLY A 44 0.13 1.42 -27.40
CA GLY A 44 1.33 0.57 -27.34
C GLY A 44 1.31 -0.63 -26.39
N LYS A 45 1.04 -1.81 -26.95
CA LYS A 45 1.28 -3.11 -26.30
C LYS A 45 2.78 -3.36 -26.07
N GLY A 46 3.32 -2.93 -24.93
CA GLY A 46 4.59 -3.42 -24.40
C GLY A 46 4.42 -4.81 -23.78
N LYS A 47 4.98 -5.86 -24.40
CA LYS A 47 4.95 -7.25 -23.91
C LYS A 47 5.98 -7.45 -22.77
N GLU A 48 5.75 -6.91 -21.59
CA GLU A 48 6.65 -7.15 -20.44
C GLU A 48 5.87 -7.44 -19.14
N GLY A 49 5.53 -8.71 -18.92
CA GLY A 49 4.93 -9.14 -17.65
C GLY A 49 4.23 -10.50 -17.67
N LYS A 50 4.01 -11.08 -18.85
CA LYS A 50 3.24 -12.32 -19.01
C LYS A 50 4.14 -13.56 -18.96
N GLY A 51 3.95 -14.40 -17.95
CA GLY A 51 4.71 -15.64 -17.74
C GLY A 51 3.87 -16.89 -17.96
N GLY A 52 4.45 -17.93 -18.54
CA GLY A 52 3.82 -19.26 -18.56
C GLY A 52 3.73 -19.87 -17.14
N LYS A 53 2.93 -20.93 -16.99
CA LYS A 53 2.67 -21.64 -15.72
C LYS A 53 3.91 -21.87 -14.83
N THR A 54 5.04 -22.25 -15.42
CA THR A 54 6.29 -22.53 -14.70
C THR A 54 6.96 -21.26 -14.17
N LYS A 55 6.90 -20.16 -14.94
CA LYS A 55 7.43 -18.86 -14.50
C LYS A 55 6.58 -18.28 -13.37
N ALA A 56 5.26 -18.42 -13.47
CA ALA A 56 4.33 -18.02 -12.42
C ALA A 56 4.53 -18.81 -11.12
N ALA A 57 4.68 -20.13 -11.21
CA ALA A 57 4.91 -20.98 -10.04
C ALA A 57 6.17 -20.56 -9.28
N LYS A 58 7.26 -20.27 -10.01
CA LYS A 58 8.51 -19.77 -9.41
C LYS A 58 8.37 -18.37 -8.83
N HIS A 59 7.63 -17.47 -9.48
CA HIS A 59 7.45 -16.10 -9.03
C HIS A 59 6.65 -16.01 -7.72
N TYR A 60 5.54 -16.75 -7.65
CA TYR A 60 4.68 -16.79 -6.47
C TYR A 60 5.13 -17.80 -5.41
N GLY A 61 6.14 -18.63 -5.70
CA GLY A 61 6.63 -19.66 -4.77
C GLY A 61 5.61 -20.77 -4.48
N VAL A 62 4.64 -21.01 -5.37
CA VAL A 62 3.55 -21.98 -5.19
C VAL A 62 3.57 -23.07 -6.26
N CYS A 63 2.95 -24.22 -5.98
CA CYS A 63 2.80 -25.27 -6.98
C CYS A 63 1.84 -24.87 -8.11
N THR A 64 2.00 -25.46 -9.28
CA THR A 64 1.16 -25.20 -10.47
C THR A 64 -0.33 -25.46 -10.21
N LYS A 65 -0.66 -26.42 -9.33
CA LYS A 65 -2.04 -26.74 -8.95
C LYS A 65 -2.69 -25.61 -8.14
N THR A 66 -1.93 -24.92 -7.29
CA THR A 66 -2.41 -23.74 -6.55
C THR A 66 -2.71 -22.57 -7.47
N LEU A 67 -1.89 -22.36 -8.52
CA LEU A 67 -2.16 -21.34 -9.54
C LEU A 67 -3.45 -21.60 -10.31
N LEU A 68 -3.75 -22.86 -10.65
CA LEU A 68 -5.01 -23.24 -11.30
C LEU A 68 -6.21 -22.98 -10.38
N ARG A 69 -6.10 -23.31 -9.09
CA ARG A 69 -7.15 -22.97 -8.10
C ARG A 69 -7.35 -21.47 -7.96
N TRP A 70 -6.28 -20.68 -8.04
CA TRP A 70 -6.37 -19.22 -8.01
C TRP A 70 -6.97 -18.64 -9.29
N GLU A 71 -6.75 -19.27 -10.45
CA GLU A 71 -7.45 -18.97 -11.71
C GLU A 71 -8.94 -19.26 -11.59
N GLU A 72 -9.33 -20.44 -11.09
CA GLU A 72 -10.73 -20.81 -10.84
C GLU A 72 -11.41 -19.88 -9.83
N ALA A 73 -10.69 -19.46 -8.79
CA ALA A 73 -11.17 -18.50 -7.80
C ALA A 73 -11.12 -17.03 -8.27
N GLY A 74 -10.64 -16.75 -9.49
CA GLY A 74 -10.55 -15.39 -10.03
C GLY A 74 -9.49 -14.49 -9.37
N LYS A 75 -8.57 -15.05 -8.58
CA LYS A 75 -7.51 -14.32 -7.84
C LYS A 75 -6.30 -13.93 -8.69
N ILE A 76 -6.16 -14.50 -9.89
CA ILE A 76 -5.10 -14.12 -10.84
C ILE A 76 -5.69 -13.95 -12.25
N LYS A 77 -5.32 -12.87 -12.94
CA LYS A 77 -5.65 -12.68 -14.35
C LYS A 77 -4.83 -13.63 -15.22
N VAL A 78 -5.54 -14.45 -15.99
CA VAL A 78 -4.95 -15.32 -17.01
C VAL A 78 -5.38 -14.85 -18.38
N VAL A 79 -4.41 -14.56 -19.25
CA VAL A 79 -4.66 -14.26 -20.66
C VAL A 79 -4.29 -15.48 -21.48
N ARG A 80 -5.15 -15.87 -22.44
CA ARG A 80 -4.81 -16.93 -23.40
C ARG A 80 -4.04 -16.33 -24.57
N SER A 81 -2.91 -16.93 -24.93
CA SER A 81 -2.20 -16.57 -26.16
C SER A 81 -2.96 -17.08 -27.39
N PRO A 82 -2.66 -16.57 -28.61
CA PRO A 82 -3.22 -17.11 -29.85
C PRO A 82 -2.97 -18.62 -30.04
N GLY A 83 -1.92 -19.16 -29.41
CA GLY A 83 -1.61 -20.60 -29.38
C GLY A 83 -2.25 -21.38 -28.23
N GLY A 84 -3.28 -20.83 -27.56
CA GLY A 84 -4.02 -21.51 -26.49
C GLY A 84 -3.27 -21.67 -25.17
N GLN A 85 -2.07 -21.11 -25.03
CA GLN A 85 -1.29 -21.20 -23.80
C GLN A 85 -1.77 -20.19 -22.75
N ARG A 86 -1.85 -20.63 -21.49
CA ARG A 86 -2.15 -19.77 -20.34
C ARG A 86 -0.95 -18.90 -20.00
N LEU A 87 -1.14 -17.58 -20.05
CA LEU A 87 -0.19 -16.58 -19.61
C LEU A 87 -0.72 -15.93 -18.34
N TYR A 88 -0.02 -16.16 -17.23
CA TYR A 88 -0.31 -15.52 -15.95
C TYR A 88 0.35 -14.16 -15.92
N ASP A 89 -0.40 -13.16 -15.50
CA ASP A 89 0.17 -11.84 -15.24
C ASP A 89 0.93 -11.89 -13.91
N LEU A 90 2.25 -11.75 -13.98
CA LEU A 90 3.13 -11.84 -12.81
C LEU A 90 3.15 -10.55 -11.99
N LYS A 91 2.67 -9.45 -12.57
CA LYS A 91 2.66 -8.14 -11.93
C LYS A 91 1.34 -7.83 -11.24
N SER A 92 0.24 -8.41 -11.70
CA SER A 92 -1.08 -8.18 -11.11
C SER A 92 -1.43 -9.29 -10.12
N THR A 93 -0.88 -9.22 -8.91
CA THR A 93 -1.62 -9.76 -7.76
C THR A 93 -2.94 -8.99 -7.74
N LEU A 94 -4.06 -9.66 -8.05
CA LEU A 94 -5.41 -9.07 -8.00
C LEU A 94 -5.86 -8.94 -6.54
N VAL A 95 -5.04 -8.31 -5.72
CA VAL A 95 -5.60 -7.74 -4.51
C VAL A 95 -6.13 -6.40 -4.96
N ASP A 96 -7.46 -6.30 -4.99
CA ASP A 96 -8.13 -5.06 -5.30
C ASP A 96 -7.59 -4.01 -4.33
N LYS A 97 -6.80 -3.08 -4.88
CA LYS A 97 -6.21 -2.05 -4.07
C LYS A 97 -7.32 -1.08 -3.71
N GLU A 98 -7.55 -0.88 -2.43
CA GLU A 98 -8.53 0.08 -1.95
C GLU A 98 -7.90 1.46 -1.81
N PRO A 99 -8.60 2.51 -2.27
CA PRO A 99 -8.19 3.87 -2.01
C PRO A 99 -8.72 4.30 -0.63
N PHE A 100 -7.91 5.03 0.12
CA PHE A 100 -8.23 5.46 1.49
C PHE A 100 -8.23 6.97 1.62
N ILE A 101 -9.10 7.48 2.48
CA ILE A 101 -9.09 8.86 2.98
C ILE A 101 -8.61 8.83 4.43
N TYR A 102 -7.60 9.62 4.75
CA TYR A 102 -7.11 9.77 6.13
C TYR A 102 -7.49 11.15 6.69
N VAL A 103 -8.23 11.13 7.80
CA VAL A 103 -8.69 12.33 8.52
C VAL A 103 -8.21 12.30 9.97
N ARG A 104 -7.70 13.44 10.44
CA ARG A 104 -7.21 13.59 11.81
C ARG A 104 -7.67 14.90 12.43
N VAL A 105 -8.05 14.86 13.70
CA VAL A 105 -8.19 16.06 14.56
C VAL A 105 -7.28 15.98 15.78
N SER A 106 -6.89 17.12 16.33
CA SER A 106 -5.94 17.15 17.47
C SER A 106 -6.60 16.79 18.80
N SER A 107 -7.87 17.15 18.97
CA SER A 107 -8.62 16.96 20.21
C SER A 107 -10.03 16.43 19.93
N TYR A 108 -10.58 15.69 20.91
CA TYR A 108 -11.95 15.19 20.85
C TYR A 108 -12.99 16.33 20.74
N LYS A 109 -12.68 17.51 21.29
CA LYS A 109 -13.55 18.71 21.19
C LYS A 109 -13.80 19.13 19.73
N GLN A 110 -12.93 18.74 18.79
CA GLN A 110 -13.03 19.05 17.37
C GLN A 110 -13.74 17.95 16.56
N LYS A 111 -14.51 17.07 17.20
CA LYS A 111 -15.23 15.98 16.51
C LYS A 111 -16.15 16.48 15.38
N ASN A 112 -16.78 17.64 15.57
CA ASN A 112 -17.64 18.24 14.54
C ASN A 112 -16.83 18.68 13.31
N ASP A 113 -15.59 19.15 13.50
CA ASP A 113 -14.68 19.48 12.39
C ASP A 113 -14.21 18.22 11.65
N LEU A 114 -13.99 17.12 12.37
CA LEU A 114 -13.67 15.82 11.78
C LEU A 114 -14.77 15.35 10.82
N GLN A 115 -16.04 15.47 11.23
CA GLN A 115 -17.19 15.08 10.39
C GLN A 115 -17.30 15.97 9.14
N ARG A 116 -17.08 17.27 9.27
CA ARG A 116 -17.06 18.19 8.13
C ARG A 116 -15.95 17.86 7.13
N GLN A 117 -14.74 17.56 7.63
CA GLN A 117 -13.60 17.17 6.80
C GLN A 117 -13.83 15.82 6.09
N GLU A 118 -14.41 14.86 6.80
CA GLU A 118 -14.80 13.57 6.23
C GLU A 118 -15.77 13.76 5.06
N GLN A 119 -16.84 14.52 5.27
CA GLN A 119 -17.87 14.72 4.26
C GLN A 119 -17.34 15.46 3.04
N TYR A 120 -16.52 16.50 3.25
CA TYR A 120 -15.84 17.22 2.18
C TYR A 120 -14.95 16.32 1.31
N LEU A 121 -14.24 15.36 1.93
CA LEU A 121 -13.38 14.43 1.19
C LEU A 121 -14.19 13.33 0.52
N LEU A 122 -15.26 12.84 1.14
CA LEU A 122 -16.18 11.88 0.53
C LEU A 122 -16.87 12.45 -0.72
N ASP A 123 -17.29 13.71 -0.67
CA ASP A 123 -17.93 14.37 -1.82
C ASP A 123 -16.99 14.46 -3.02
N LYS A 124 -15.68 14.62 -2.78
CA LYS A 124 -14.65 14.60 -3.82
C LYS A 124 -14.26 13.19 -4.26
N TYR A 125 -14.22 12.25 -3.31
CA TYR A 125 -13.69 10.90 -3.48
C TYR A 125 -14.68 9.86 -2.92
N PRO A 126 -15.79 9.59 -3.64
CA PRO A 126 -16.91 8.78 -3.12
C PRO A 126 -16.62 7.27 -3.05
N ARG A 127 -15.49 6.80 -3.60
CA ARG A 127 -15.12 5.38 -3.65
C ARG A 127 -14.08 4.98 -2.61
N HIS A 128 -13.72 5.89 -1.72
CA HIS A 128 -12.58 5.71 -0.81
C HIS A 128 -13.04 5.31 0.60
N SER A 129 -12.29 4.38 1.20
CA SER A 129 -12.48 3.92 2.58
C SER A 129 -11.91 4.95 3.57
N ILE A 130 -12.62 5.23 4.65
CA ILE A 130 -12.23 6.31 5.58
C ILE A 130 -11.50 5.78 6.80
N VAL A 131 -10.36 6.38 7.12
CA VAL A 131 -9.59 6.14 8.33
C VAL A 131 -9.53 7.42 9.16
N LYS A 132 -9.92 7.32 10.43
CA LYS A 132 -10.06 8.46 11.35
C LYS A 132 -9.11 8.28 12.52
N ASP A 133 -8.44 9.36 12.90
CA ASP A 133 -7.64 9.42 14.11
C ASP A 133 -7.92 10.69 14.93
N ILE A 134 -7.90 10.54 16.25
CA ILE A 134 -7.99 11.66 17.19
C ILE A 134 -6.68 11.68 17.98
N GLY A 135 -5.92 12.77 17.85
CA GLY A 135 -4.70 12.97 18.62
C GLY A 135 -3.68 13.90 17.95
N SER A 136 -2.56 14.10 18.65
CA SER A 136 -1.47 14.94 18.18
C SER A 136 -0.85 14.40 16.90
N GLY A 137 -0.51 15.30 15.98
CA GLY A 137 0.21 15.04 14.72
C GLY A 137 1.62 14.48 14.91
N LEU A 138 2.13 14.47 16.15
CA LEU A 138 3.44 13.92 16.55
C LEU A 138 3.38 12.44 16.96
N ASN A 139 2.19 11.92 17.25
CA ASN A 139 2.04 10.54 17.69
C ASN A 139 1.94 9.61 16.47
N PHE A 140 2.97 8.81 16.22
CA PHE A 140 2.97 7.80 15.15
C PHE A 140 2.32 6.46 15.57
N LYS A 141 2.07 6.25 16.87
CA LYS A 141 1.45 5.02 17.39
C LYS A 141 -0.09 5.04 17.30
N ARG A 142 -0.66 5.87 16.42
CA ARG A 142 -2.11 6.00 16.25
C ARG A 142 -2.65 4.81 15.47
N LYS A 143 -3.81 4.29 15.88
CA LYS A 143 -4.38 3.07 15.31
C LYS A 143 -4.72 3.22 13.83
N GLY A 144 -5.27 4.36 13.42
CA GLY A 144 -5.60 4.62 12.01
C GLY A 144 -4.35 4.66 11.13
N LEU A 145 -3.34 5.45 11.52
CA LEU A 145 -2.07 5.51 10.81
C LEU A 145 -1.36 4.15 10.74
N LEU A 146 -1.26 3.43 11.87
CA LEU A 146 -0.65 2.10 11.91
C LEU A 146 -1.38 1.11 10.99
N SER A 147 -2.71 1.13 11.00
CA SER A 147 -3.50 0.28 10.10
C SER A 147 -3.23 0.59 8.62
N LEU A 148 -3.11 1.87 8.25
CA LEU A 148 -2.76 2.26 6.88
C LEU A 148 -1.36 1.78 6.48
N LEU A 149 -0.38 1.87 7.39
CA LEU A 149 0.97 1.37 7.14
C LEU A 149 0.99 -0.15 6.97
N GLU A 150 0.33 -0.89 7.86
CA GLU A 150 0.21 -2.35 7.74
C GLU A 150 -0.49 -2.78 6.44
N GLN A 151 -1.53 -2.05 6.02
CA GLN A 151 -2.22 -2.33 4.76
C GLN A 151 -1.36 -1.98 3.54
N SER A 152 -0.52 -0.95 3.65
CA SER A 152 0.43 -0.56 2.60
C SER A 152 1.53 -1.60 2.44
N GLU A 153 2.05 -2.15 3.54
CA GLU A 153 3.00 -3.26 3.53
C GLU A 153 2.42 -4.52 2.86
N ARG A 154 1.12 -4.79 3.06
CA ARG A 154 0.40 -5.87 2.40
C ARG A 154 0.08 -5.60 0.93
N GLY A 155 0.31 -4.38 0.45
CA GLY A 155 0.01 -3.97 -0.92
C GLY A 155 -1.48 -3.80 -1.23
N LEU A 156 -2.31 -3.60 -0.19
CA LEU A 156 -3.76 -3.43 -0.29
C LEU A 156 -4.17 -1.99 -0.61
N VAL A 157 -3.26 -1.04 -0.44
CA VAL A 157 -3.55 0.38 -0.56
C VAL A 157 -3.18 0.84 -1.97
N GLN A 158 -4.11 1.52 -2.64
CA GLN A 158 -3.84 2.15 -3.94
C GLN A 158 -3.35 3.59 -3.75
N GLU A 159 -4.07 4.31 -2.92
CA GLU A 159 -4.06 5.76 -2.84
C GLU A 159 -4.42 6.13 -1.40
N VAL A 160 -3.75 7.15 -0.88
CA VAL A 160 -4.09 7.77 0.40
C VAL A 160 -4.33 9.25 0.15
N VAL A 161 -5.56 9.69 0.37
CA VAL A 161 -5.96 11.09 0.28
C VAL A 161 -5.94 11.71 1.67
N VAL A 162 -5.25 12.84 1.80
CA VAL A 162 -5.22 13.65 3.01
C VAL A 162 -5.66 15.07 2.70
N ALA A 163 -6.33 15.71 3.66
CA ALA A 163 -6.72 17.11 3.52
C ALA A 163 -5.50 18.04 3.44
N SER A 164 -4.49 17.86 4.31
CA SER A 164 -3.26 18.66 4.33
C SER A 164 -2.08 17.89 4.92
N LYS A 165 -0.85 18.39 4.73
CA LYS A 165 0.38 17.75 5.25
C LYS A 165 0.34 17.55 6.77
N ASP A 166 -0.04 18.59 7.54
CA ASP A 166 -0.17 18.53 9.01
C ASP A 166 -1.17 17.44 9.47
N ARG A 167 -2.20 17.15 8.67
CA ARG A 167 -3.21 16.13 9.03
C ARG A 167 -2.61 14.74 9.04
N LEU A 168 -1.69 14.44 8.12
CA LEU A 168 -0.93 13.20 8.15
C LEU A 168 0.06 13.20 9.32
N CYS A 169 0.99 14.17 9.32
CA CYS A 169 2.00 14.33 10.37
C CYS A 169 2.57 15.75 10.38
N ARG A 170 3.03 16.20 11.55
CA ARG A 170 3.71 17.49 11.70
C ARG A 170 5.16 17.45 11.26
N PHE A 171 5.81 16.32 11.55
CA PHE A 171 7.19 16.03 11.16
C PHE A 171 7.23 14.65 10.54
N GLY A 172 8.24 14.38 9.71
CA GLY A 172 8.39 13.08 9.05
C GLY A 172 7.37 12.83 7.93
N PHE A 173 6.86 13.90 7.29
CA PHE A 173 6.05 13.76 6.09
C PHE A 173 6.84 13.06 4.99
N ASP A 174 8.09 13.46 4.79
CA ASP A 174 8.98 12.88 3.78
C ASP A 174 9.25 11.39 4.04
N LEU A 175 9.34 10.99 5.32
CA LEU A 175 9.51 9.59 5.69
C LEU A 175 8.27 8.75 5.31
N LEU A 176 7.08 9.27 5.59
CA LEU A 176 5.83 8.60 5.22
C LEU A 176 5.63 8.59 3.71
N ALA A 177 5.92 9.70 3.03
CA ALA A 177 5.87 9.79 1.57
C ALA A 177 6.80 8.76 0.92
N TRP A 178 8.05 8.67 1.39
CA TRP A 178 9.01 7.66 0.93
C TRP A 178 8.53 6.23 1.18
N HIS A 179 7.91 5.96 2.34
CA HIS A 179 7.34 4.65 2.63
C HIS A 179 6.21 4.31 1.65
N PHE A 180 5.26 5.22 1.43
CA PHE A 180 4.17 5.00 0.49
C PHE A 180 4.66 4.80 -0.94
N GLU A 181 5.65 5.59 -1.39
CA GLU A 181 6.27 5.43 -2.71
C GLU A 181 6.94 4.06 -2.88
N ARG A 182 7.67 3.60 -1.85
CA ARG A 182 8.31 2.27 -1.83
C ARG A 182 7.30 1.14 -2.03
N HIS A 183 6.08 1.31 -1.53
CA HIS A 183 4.98 0.34 -1.62
C HIS A 183 4.04 0.61 -2.82
N GLY A 184 4.34 1.60 -3.66
CA GLY A 184 3.53 1.94 -4.83
C GLY A 184 2.14 2.48 -4.48
N VAL A 185 2.06 3.22 -3.37
CA VAL A 185 0.88 3.93 -2.88
C VAL A 185 0.99 5.40 -3.30
N ASN A 186 -0.06 5.93 -3.92
CA ASN A 186 -0.12 7.34 -4.29
C ASN A 186 -0.62 8.20 -3.13
N LEU A 187 0.21 9.10 -2.61
CA LEU A 187 -0.21 10.05 -1.58
C LEU A 187 -0.71 11.35 -2.23
N VAL A 188 -1.97 11.70 -1.98
CA VAL A 188 -2.63 12.91 -2.52
C VAL A 188 -2.94 13.88 -1.39
N VAL A 189 -2.47 15.13 -1.52
CA VAL A 189 -2.76 16.20 -0.55
C VAL A 189 -3.71 17.20 -1.20
N CYS A 190 -4.88 17.40 -0.62
CA CYS A 190 -5.93 18.26 -1.21
C CYS A 190 -5.64 19.76 -1.08
N ASN A 191 -5.19 20.19 0.09
CA ASN A 191 -4.90 21.58 0.39
C ASN A 191 -3.41 21.73 0.66
N GLU A 192 -2.69 22.21 -0.34
CA GLU A 192 -1.37 22.80 -0.18
C GLU A 192 -1.56 24.24 0.33
N GLU A 193 -2.01 24.38 1.58
CA GLU A 193 -1.83 25.66 2.26
C GLU A 193 -0.36 25.75 2.68
N ASP A 194 0.46 26.21 1.74
CA ASP A 194 1.80 26.72 2.00
C ASP A 194 1.67 27.96 2.89
N LYS A 195 1.60 27.75 4.20
CA LYS A 195 1.79 28.83 5.17
C LYS A 195 3.29 29.13 5.24
N SER A 196 3.68 30.16 4.49
CA SER A 196 4.93 30.90 4.65
C SER A 196 5.04 31.54 6.03
#